data_AF-A0A6A0AF38-F1
#
_entry.id   AF-A0A6A0AF38-F1
#
_cell.length_a   1.000
_cell.length_b   1.000
_cell.length_c   1.000
_cell.angle_alpha   90.00
_cell.angle_beta   90.00
_cell.angle_gamma   90.00
#
_symmetry.space_group_name_H-M   'P 1'
#
loop_
_entity.id
_entity.type
_entity.pdbx_description
1 polymer ?
#
loop_
_entity_poly.entity_id
_entity_poly.type
_entity_poly.pdbx_seq_one_letter_code
_entity_poly.pdbx_strand_id
1 'polypeptide(L)'
;LQQQLTEKQQQLEQQQADMRRREQEHTELQHQLQQQQAQLSQREQDLTERQHQLQQQQANLHLKEQQLTEQRLLIEQQARTQTLQQRLHRLQQEVKAQKAVKCTRETVANPSHTSAAPRPRQDTTLTPMPSLPAGYAVPMHAHPSTHHHTSHSNHCGMHVCMCRHHTVSPALHIPGLPYSAVVGGHQRLLLATGPSPPHPRLAQQALSNSAQPLPTSPSCLPPTPLHGGTATGLAVRAWARSLTEYFSACRMPVPQWVPYAAGLLTGGAEVWWRQQVVYNAPAATCWAAFVGELCEHYTHHEERAWQPAAQTSATRATAQR
;
A
#
# COMPACT_ATOMS: atom_id res chain seq x y z
N LEU A 1 -54.71 59.88 21.44
CA LEU A 1 -53.38 60.48 21.17
C LEU A 1 -52.34 60.02 22.20
N GLN A 2 -52.50 60.31 23.50
CA GLN A 2 -51.50 59.95 24.51
C GLN A 2 -51.25 58.43 24.61
N GLN A 3 -52.32 57.63 24.67
CA GLN A 3 -52.23 56.16 24.70
C GLN A 3 -51.53 55.58 23.45
N GLN A 4 -51.85 56.13 22.28
CA GLN A 4 -51.28 55.70 20.99
C GLN A 4 -49.77 56.01 20.92
N LEU A 5 -49.32 57.10 21.55
CA LEU A 5 -47.91 57.47 21.64
C LEU A 5 -47.15 56.51 22.57
N THR A 6 -47.77 56.11 23.68
CA THR A 6 -47.20 55.12 24.61
C THR A 6 -47.04 53.75 23.95
N GLU A 7 -48.04 53.29 23.20
CA GLU A 7 -47.97 52.03 22.45
C GLU A 7 -46.85 52.05 21.38
N LYS A 8 -46.72 53.17 20.66
CA LYS A 8 -45.64 53.35 19.68
C LYS A 8 -44.26 53.36 20.33
N GLN A 9 -44.12 54.02 21.48
CA GLN A 9 -42.88 54.03 22.25
C GLN A 9 -42.50 52.61 22.68
N GLN A 10 -43.45 51.85 23.22
CA GLN A 10 -43.23 50.47 23.64
C GLN A 10 -42.87 49.55 22.46
N GLN A 11 -43.52 49.73 21.30
CA GLN A 11 -43.15 49.01 20.07
C GLN A 11 -41.70 49.29 19.65
N LEU A 12 -41.25 50.54 19.76
CA LEU A 12 -39.92 50.94 19.34
C LEU A 12 -38.83 50.39 20.27
N GLU A 13 -39.11 50.38 21.58
CA GLU A 13 -38.26 49.75 22.58
C GLU A 13 -38.14 48.23 22.38
N GLN A 14 -39.26 47.56 22.09
CA GLN A 14 -39.25 46.13 21.76
C GLN A 14 -38.43 45.87 20.50
N GLN A 15 -38.61 46.68 19.45
CA GLN A 15 -37.86 46.55 18.21
C GLN A 15 -36.36 46.77 18.40
N GLN A 16 -35.96 47.73 19.26
CA GLN A 16 -34.56 47.94 19.62
C GLN A 16 -33.98 46.76 20.41
N ALA A 17 -34.74 46.20 21.36
CA ALA A 17 -34.31 45.03 22.11
C ALA A 17 -34.11 43.81 21.20
N ASP A 18 -35.03 43.58 20.26
CA ASP A 18 -34.94 42.50 19.28
C ASP A 18 -33.74 42.69 18.34
N MET A 19 -33.46 43.92 17.91
CA MET A 19 -32.29 44.24 17.08
C MET A 19 -30.98 43.94 17.82
N ARG A 20 -30.85 44.39 19.09
CA ARG A 20 -29.67 44.09 19.91
C ARG A 20 -29.48 42.60 20.12
N ARG A 21 -30.56 41.84 20.28
CA ARG A 21 -30.50 40.38 20.43
C ARG A 21 -29.96 39.72 19.17
N ARG A 22 -30.44 40.14 17.99
CA ARG A 22 -29.93 39.65 16.69
C ARG A 22 -28.46 40.03 16.46
N GLU A 23 -28.05 41.22 16.86
CA GLU A 23 -26.64 41.64 16.79
C GLU A 23 -25.76 40.74 17.67
N GLN A 24 -26.19 40.44 18.89
CA GLN A 24 -25.49 39.51 19.78
C GLN A 24 -25.38 38.11 19.17
N GLU A 25 -26.50 37.55 18.68
CA GLU A 25 -26.51 36.25 17.98
C GLU A 25 -25.56 36.23 16.78
N HIS A 26 -25.52 37.32 15.99
CA HIS A 26 -24.60 37.44 14.87
C HIS A 26 -23.13 37.46 15.32
N THR A 27 -22.80 38.17 16.39
CA THR A 27 -21.43 38.18 16.94
C THR A 27 -21.01 36.81 17.47
N GLU A 28 -21.91 36.07 18.10
CA GLU A 28 -21.65 34.71 18.58
C GLU A 28 -21.41 33.74 17.42
N LEU A 29 -22.24 33.79 16.38
CA LEU A 29 -22.05 32.98 15.17
C LEU A 29 -20.73 33.31 14.46
N GLN A 30 -20.38 34.60 14.38
CA GLN A 30 -19.10 35.04 13.81
C GLN A 30 -17.91 34.47 14.61
N HIS A 31 -17.99 34.50 15.94
CA HIS A 31 -16.97 33.92 16.79
C HIS A 31 -16.85 32.40 16.62
N GLN A 32 -17.98 31.68 16.56
CA GLN A 32 -18.00 30.25 16.31
C GLN A 32 -17.38 29.88 14.95
N LEU A 33 -17.69 30.65 13.90
CA LEU A 33 -17.14 30.42 12.56
C LEU A 33 -15.63 30.66 12.54
N GLN A 34 -15.14 31.69 13.24
CA GLN A 34 -13.72 31.94 13.39
C GLN A 34 -13.00 30.81 14.15
N GLN A 35 -13.62 30.27 15.21
CA GLN A 35 -13.07 29.11 15.93
C GLN A 35 -13.00 27.87 15.04
N GLN A 36 -14.05 27.58 14.26
CA GLN A 36 -14.04 26.46 13.32
C GLN A 36 -12.96 26.63 12.24
N GLN A 37 -12.79 27.84 11.72
CA GLN A 37 -11.76 28.13 10.74
C GLN A 37 -10.35 27.88 11.30
N ALA A 38 -10.10 28.27 12.55
CA ALA A 38 -8.82 28.01 13.22
C ALA A 38 -8.58 26.51 13.42
N GLN A 39 -9.60 25.76 13.82
CA GLN A 39 -9.51 24.30 13.99
C GLN A 39 -9.25 23.57 12.66
N LEU A 40 -9.90 24.00 11.58
CA LEU A 40 -9.67 23.44 10.25
C LEU A 40 -8.24 23.73 9.77
N SER A 41 -7.75 24.95 9.97
CA SER A 41 -6.38 25.31 9.63
C SER A 41 -5.34 24.50 10.40
N GLN A 42 -5.58 24.24 11.69
CA GLN A 42 -4.71 23.37 12.49
C GLN A 42 -4.71 21.92 11.97
N ARG A 43 -5.89 21.37 11.66
CA ARG A 43 -5.99 20.01 11.09
C ARG A 43 -5.30 19.90 9.73
N GLU A 44 -5.37 20.94 8.91
CA GLU A 44 -4.68 20.97 7.62
C GLU A 44 -3.16 20.90 7.81
N GLN A 45 -2.62 21.70 8.75
CA GLN A 45 -1.19 21.66 9.09
C GLN A 45 -0.75 20.29 9.60
N ASP A 46 -1.52 19.68 10.51
CA ASP A 46 -1.24 18.33 11.04
C ASP A 46 -1.23 17.28 9.92
N LEU A 47 -2.16 17.38 8.96
CA LEU A 47 -2.22 16.48 7.81
C LEU A 47 -1.01 16.67 6.89
N THR A 48 -0.59 17.91 6.63
CA THR A 48 0.61 18.20 5.84
C THR A 48 1.86 17.66 6.53
N GLU A 49 2.00 17.84 7.85
CA GLU A 49 3.15 17.32 8.59
C GLU A 49 3.17 15.79 8.55
N ARG A 50 2.02 15.14 8.75
CA ARG A 50 1.91 13.68 8.67
C ARG A 50 2.23 13.15 7.27
N GLN A 51 1.83 13.87 6.22
CA GLN A 51 2.18 13.53 4.85
C GLN A 51 3.70 13.61 4.63
N HIS A 52 4.35 14.66 5.13
CA HIS A 52 5.80 14.79 5.06
C HIS A 52 6.53 13.66 5.81
N GLN A 53 6.07 13.31 7.01
CA GLN A 53 6.62 12.20 7.79
C GLN A 53 6.49 10.86 7.05
N LEU A 54 5.33 10.58 6.43
CA LEU A 54 5.12 9.37 5.65
C LEU A 54 6.05 9.32 4.42
N GLN A 55 6.23 10.44 3.73
CA GLN A 55 7.15 10.53 2.60
C GLN A 55 8.60 10.27 3.02
N GLN A 56 9.01 10.78 4.18
CA GLN A 56 10.34 10.52 4.74
C GLN A 56 10.52 9.04 5.11
N GLN A 57 9.51 8.41 5.70
CA GLN A 57 9.52 6.98 6.01
C GLN A 57 9.63 6.14 4.73
N GLN A 58 8.90 6.50 3.67
CA GLN A 58 8.97 5.81 2.39
C GLN A 58 10.36 5.91 1.77
N ALA A 59 11.00 7.09 1.81
CA ALA A 59 12.37 7.26 1.34
C ALA A 59 13.38 6.42 2.15
N ASN A 60 13.20 6.33 3.48
CA ASN A 60 14.05 5.50 4.33
C ASN A 60 13.91 3.99 4.01
N LEU A 61 12.67 3.52 3.82
CA LEU A 61 12.41 2.14 3.44
C LEU A 61 13.04 1.81 2.08
N HIS A 62 12.92 2.72 1.11
CA HIS A 62 13.54 2.54 -0.21
C HIS A 62 15.06 2.45 -0.12
N LEU A 63 15.70 3.30 0.69
CA LEU A 63 17.14 3.23 0.92
C LEU A 63 17.55 1.89 1.57
N LYS A 64 16.80 1.39 2.54
CA LYS A 64 17.06 0.09 3.16
C LYS A 64 16.90 -1.07 2.18
N GLU A 65 15.89 -1.01 1.31
CA GLU A 65 15.69 -2.01 0.26
C GLU A 65 16.86 -2.04 -0.72
N GLN A 66 17.36 -0.87 -1.12
CA GLN A 66 18.56 -0.77 -1.94
C GLN A 66 19.78 -1.39 -1.24
N GLN A 67 20.02 -1.05 0.03
CA GLN A 67 21.13 -1.61 0.81
C GLN A 67 21.05 -3.13 0.94
N LEU A 68 19.85 -3.68 1.17
CA LEU A 68 19.64 -5.13 1.23
C LEU A 68 19.90 -5.80 -0.13
N THR A 69 19.55 -5.13 -1.23
CA THR A 69 19.80 -5.62 -2.58
C THR A 69 21.29 -5.66 -2.89
N GLU A 70 22.02 -4.59 -2.55
CA GLU A 70 23.48 -4.53 -2.67
C GLU A 70 24.18 -5.59 -1.81
N GLN A 71 23.71 -5.78 -0.57
CA GLN A 71 24.23 -6.82 0.32
C GLN A 71 24.00 -8.23 -0.24
N ARG A 72 22.81 -8.51 -0.79
CA ARG A 72 22.52 -9.80 -1.44
C ARG A 72 23.46 -10.06 -2.62
N LEU A 73 23.69 -9.05 -3.46
CA LEU A 73 24.61 -9.17 -4.58
C LEU A 73 26.04 -9.47 -4.10
N LEU A 74 26.49 -8.82 -3.03
CA LEU A 74 27.81 -9.07 -2.45
C LEU A 74 27.94 -10.51 -1.93
N ILE A 75 26.94 -11.00 -1.21
CA ILE A 75 26.89 -12.39 -0.71
C ILE A 75 26.93 -13.38 -1.87
N GLU A 76 26.16 -13.12 -2.92
CA GLU A 76 26.15 -13.98 -4.12
C GLU A 76 27.51 -14.00 -4.82
N GLN A 77 28.14 -12.84 -4.98
CA GLN A 77 29.51 -12.72 -5.49
C GLN A 77 30.48 -13.55 -4.65
N GLN A 78 30.43 -13.42 -3.33
CA GLN A 78 31.28 -14.19 -2.42
C GLN A 78 31.06 -15.70 -2.57
N ALA A 79 29.81 -16.16 -2.66
CA ALA A 79 29.48 -17.57 -2.86
C ALA A 79 30.03 -18.10 -4.20
N ARG A 80 29.97 -17.30 -5.27
CA ARG A 80 30.58 -17.63 -6.57
C ARG A 80 32.09 -17.75 -6.47
N THR A 81 32.76 -16.81 -5.81
CA THR A 81 34.22 -16.87 -5.59
C THR A 81 34.62 -18.12 -4.81
N GLN A 82 33.90 -18.45 -3.73
CA GLN A 82 34.16 -19.66 -2.94
C GLN A 82 34.00 -20.93 -3.77
N THR A 83 32.95 -20.98 -4.61
CA THR A 83 32.70 -22.12 -5.51
C THR A 83 33.87 -22.30 -6.50
N LEU A 84 34.36 -21.20 -7.09
CA LEU A 84 35.52 -21.23 -7.97
C LEU A 84 36.79 -21.67 -7.25
N GLN A 85 37.03 -21.19 -6.02
CA GLN A 85 38.17 -21.61 -5.20
C GLN A 85 38.13 -23.12 -4.88
N GLN A 86 36.96 -23.65 -4.53
CA GLN A 86 36.77 -25.09 -4.29
C GLN A 86 37.07 -25.92 -5.55
N ARG A 87 36.59 -25.45 -6.72
CA ARG A 87 36.86 -26.11 -8.01
C ARG A 87 38.35 -26.12 -8.36
N LEU A 88 39.03 -24.99 -8.17
CA LEU A 88 40.47 -24.88 -8.38
C LEU A 88 41.25 -25.84 -7.46
N HIS A 89 40.87 -25.91 -6.19
CA HIS A 89 41.50 -26.83 -5.24
C HIS A 89 41.32 -28.29 -5.66
N ARG A 90 40.11 -28.67 -6.08
CA ARG A 90 39.82 -30.01 -6.59
C ARG A 90 40.66 -30.35 -7.83
N LEU A 91 40.71 -29.47 -8.83
CA LEU A 91 41.54 -29.67 -10.01
C LEU A 91 43.03 -29.79 -9.67
N GLN A 92 43.51 -29.03 -8.69
CA GLN A 92 44.89 -29.13 -8.22
C GLN A 92 45.19 -30.48 -7.56
N GLN A 93 44.24 -31.04 -6.81
CA GLN A 93 44.35 -32.40 -6.26
C GLN A 93 44.36 -33.45 -7.37
N GLU A 94 43.49 -33.32 -8.38
CA GLU A 94 43.42 -34.24 -9.53
C GLU A 94 44.73 -34.25 -10.32
N VAL A 95 45.32 -33.08 -10.60
CA VAL A 95 46.63 -32.97 -11.27
C VAL A 95 47.74 -33.62 -10.44
N LYS A 96 47.75 -33.42 -9.12
CA LYS A 96 48.72 -34.09 -8.22
C LYS A 96 48.56 -35.60 -8.24
N ALA A 97 47.33 -36.10 -8.18
CA ALA A 97 47.04 -37.53 -8.25
C ALA A 97 47.48 -38.14 -9.59
N GLN A 98 47.19 -37.47 -10.72
CA GLN A 98 47.64 -37.93 -12.04
C GLN A 98 49.18 -37.98 -12.14
N LYS A 99 49.88 -36.99 -11.58
CA LYS A 99 51.34 -36.99 -11.53
C LYS A 99 51.88 -38.17 -10.72
N ALA A 100 51.28 -38.47 -9.56
CA ALA A 100 51.66 -39.62 -8.74
C ALA A 100 51.46 -40.95 -9.50
N VAL A 101 50.31 -41.13 -10.16
CA VAL A 101 50.03 -42.33 -10.96
C VAL A 101 51.03 -42.49 -12.11
N LYS A 102 51.40 -41.39 -12.78
CA LYS A 102 52.39 -41.42 -13.86
C LYS A 102 53.79 -41.86 -13.36
N CYS A 103 54.26 -41.34 -12.23
CA CYS A 103 55.54 -41.75 -11.63
C CYS A 103 55.58 -43.24 -11.24
N THR A 104 54.48 -43.78 -10.69
CA THR A 104 54.41 -45.21 -10.35
C THR A 104 54.50 -46.10 -11.60
N ARG A 105 53.88 -45.69 -12.71
CA ARG A 105 53.89 -46.45 -13.96
C ARG A 105 55.28 -46.56 -14.59
N GLU A 106 56.12 -45.53 -14.47
CA GLU A 106 57.50 -45.53 -14.96
C GLU A 106 58.42 -46.41 -14.09
N THR A 107 58.13 -46.55 -12.79
CA THR A 107 58.92 -47.40 -11.86
C THR A 107 58.69 -48.89 -12.11
N VAL A 108 57.50 -49.30 -12.55
CA VAL A 108 57.17 -50.72 -12.85
C VAL A 108 57.76 -51.19 -14.19
N ALA A 109 58.22 -50.27 -15.05
CA ALA A 109 58.71 -50.59 -16.39
C ALA A 109 60.22 -50.95 -16.46
N ASN A 110 60.95 -50.97 -15.34
CA ASN A 110 62.37 -51.39 -15.33
C ASN A 110 62.63 -52.46 -14.23
N PRO A 111 62.27 -53.73 -14.46
CA PRO A 111 62.48 -54.82 -13.53
C PRO A 111 63.88 -55.41 -13.72
N SER A 112 64.92 -54.72 -13.24
CA SER A 112 66.24 -55.33 -13.11
C SER A 112 66.76 -55.08 -11.69
N HIS A 113 67.14 -56.18 -11.03
CA HIS A 113 67.80 -56.32 -9.71
C HIS A 113 66.89 -56.57 -8.49
N THR A 114 66.56 -57.86 -8.35
CA THR A 114 66.61 -58.69 -7.14
C THR A 114 67.22 -58.01 -5.89
N SER A 115 66.45 -57.86 -4.80
CA SER A 115 66.98 -58.02 -3.44
C SER A 115 65.88 -58.14 -2.38
N ALA A 116 65.95 -59.27 -1.67
CA ALA A 116 65.38 -59.65 -0.38
C ALA A 116 64.38 -58.72 0.33
N ALA A 117 63.17 -59.26 0.51
CA ALA A 117 62.17 -58.79 1.45
C ALA A 117 62.57 -59.04 2.93
N PRO A 118 62.29 -58.10 3.84
CA PRO A 118 61.95 -58.42 5.22
C PRO A 118 60.42 -58.34 5.40
N ARG A 119 59.85 -59.43 5.92
CA ARG A 119 58.45 -59.54 6.37
C ARG A 119 58.13 -58.45 7.41
N PRO A 120 57.03 -57.69 7.29
CA PRO A 120 56.51 -56.94 8.41
C PRO A 120 55.67 -57.87 9.30
N ARG A 121 56.06 -57.93 10.57
CA ARG A 121 55.29 -58.52 11.66
C ARG A 121 53.92 -57.85 11.75
N GLN A 122 52.88 -58.67 11.90
CA GLN A 122 51.56 -58.25 12.34
C GLN A 122 51.65 -57.96 13.85
N ASP A 123 51.86 -56.70 14.22
CA ASP A 123 51.62 -56.24 15.60
C ASP A 123 50.24 -55.59 15.68
N THR A 124 49.33 -56.36 16.25
CA THR A 124 47.98 -55.98 16.66
C THR A 124 48.09 -54.97 17.80
N THR A 125 48.20 -53.67 17.50
CA THR A 125 48.15 -52.63 18.54
C THR A 125 46.86 -51.84 18.40
N LEU A 126 45.94 -52.15 19.33
CA LEU A 126 44.77 -51.37 19.71
C LEU A 126 45.11 -49.86 19.78
N THR A 127 44.32 -49.02 19.11
CA THR A 127 44.23 -47.58 19.39
C THR A 127 42.87 -47.06 18.93
N PRO A 128 42.35 -45.98 19.55
CA PRO A 128 41.07 -46.00 20.23
C PRO A 128 39.96 -45.32 19.42
N MET A 129 38.73 -45.56 19.85
CA MET A 129 37.52 -44.89 19.41
C MET A 129 37.70 -43.36 19.35
N PRO A 130 37.29 -42.68 18.28
CA PRO A 130 37.14 -41.24 18.30
C PRO A 130 35.98 -40.90 19.22
N SER A 131 36.32 -40.37 20.40
CA SER A 131 35.39 -39.69 21.29
C SER A 131 34.68 -38.56 20.54
N LEU A 132 33.36 -38.68 20.50
CA LEU A 132 32.42 -37.64 20.09
C LEU A 132 32.78 -36.31 20.79
N PRO A 133 32.82 -35.17 20.07
CA PRO A 133 32.85 -33.88 20.74
C PRO A 133 31.49 -33.67 21.43
N ALA A 134 31.47 -33.91 22.75
CA ALA A 134 30.50 -33.31 23.64
C ALA A 134 30.67 -31.79 23.56
N GLY A 135 29.78 -31.11 22.86
CA GLY A 135 29.93 -29.68 22.64
C GLY A 135 28.89 -29.02 21.76
N TYR A 136 27.64 -29.52 21.70
CA TYR A 136 26.52 -28.67 21.28
C TYR A 136 26.06 -27.84 22.48
N ALA A 137 26.94 -26.92 22.91
CA ALA A 137 26.49 -25.74 23.65
C ALA A 137 25.94 -24.77 22.60
N VAL A 138 24.61 -24.65 22.57
CA VAL A 138 23.90 -23.61 21.84
C VAL A 138 24.44 -22.25 22.33
N PRO A 139 25.00 -21.39 21.46
CA PRO A 139 25.20 -20.01 21.83
C PRO A 139 23.81 -19.35 21.81
N MET A 140 23.20 -19.26 22.98
CA MET A 140 22.17 -18.26 23.26
C MET A 140 22.81 -16.90 23.00
N HIS A 141 22.59 -16.32 21.83
CA HIS A 141 22.86 -14.92 21.61
C HIS A 141 21.94 -14.11 22.53
N ALA A 142 22.52 -13.71 23.66
CA ALA A 142 21.97 -12.71 24.54
C ALA A 142 21.70 -11.43 23.74
N HIS A 143 20.45 -10.96 23.82
CA HIS A 143 20.09 -9.60 23.45
C HIS A 143 20.98 -8.60 24.21
N PRO A 144 21.60 -7.61 23.55
CA PRO A 144 22.05 -6.44 24.27
C PRO A 144 20.82 -5.58 24.59
N SER A 145 20.32 -5.76 25.81
CA SER A 145 19.58 -4.73 26.54
C SER A 145 20.60 -3.81 27.19
N THR A 146 20.70 -2.57 26.70
CA THR A 146 21.23 -1.40 27.43
C THR A 146 20.35 -0.23 26.98
N HIS A 147 19.33 0.13 27.76
CA HIS A 147 19.37 1.13 28.84
C HIS A 147 19.97 2.49 28.43
N HIS A 148 19.06 3.47 28.38
CA HIS A 148 19.20 4.92 28.56
C HIS A 148 20.58 5.58 28.47
N HIS A 149 20.70 6.52 27.53
CA HIS A 149 21.31 7.82 27.83
C HIS A 149 20.39 8.97 27.42
N THR A 150 20.05 9.73 28.45
CA THR A 150 19.45 11.05 28.47
C THR A 150 20.46 12.10 27.99
N SER A 151 19.93 13.12 27.31
CA SER A 151 20.32 14.54 27.39
C SER A 151 21.30 15.15 26.35
N HIS A 152 20.94 16.42 26.04
CA HIS A 152 21.63 17.51 25.32
C HIS A 152 21.50 17.47 23.78
N SER A 153 20.62 18.29 23.16
CA SER A 153 20.60 19.76 23.04
C SER A 153 21.84 20.33 22.35
N ASN A 154 21.66 20.76 21.09
CA ASN A 154 22.41 21.76 20.29
C ASN A 154 21.68 21.77 18.92
N HIS A 155 20.76 22.68 18.58
CA HIS A 155 20.89 24.12 18.33
C HIS A 155 22.02 24.50 17.36
N CYS A 156 21.77 24.34 16.05
CA CYS A 156 22.39 25.09 14.93
C CYS A 156 21.87 24.48 13.60
N GLY A 157 21.34 25.19 12.62
CA GLY A 157 21.02 26.59 12.46
C GLY A 157 19.99 26.69 11.32
N MET A 158 19.08 27.65 11.46
CA MET A 158 18.13 28.00 10.42
C MET A 158 18.88 28.52 9.19
N HIS A 159 18.73 27.84 8.05
CA HIS A 159 19.04 28.43 6.76
C HIS A 159 17.73 28.94 6.15
N VAL A 160 17.44 30.21 6.41
CA VAL A 160 16.35 30.95 5.77
C VAL A 160 16.80 31.25 4.34
N CYS A 161 16.31 30.48 3.37
CA CYS A 161 16.43 30.87 1.97
C CYS A 161 15.32 31.88 1.66
N MET A 162 15.66 33.17 1.69
CA MET A 162 14.80 34.23 1.20
C MET A 162 14.79 34.23 -0.33
N CYS A 163 13.76 33.62 -0.94
CA CYS A 163 13.44 33.90 -2.34
C CYS A 163 12.49 35.11 -2.40
N ARG A 164 13.08 36.23 -2.78
CA ARG A 164 12.52 37.57 -2.95
C ARG A 164 11.77 37.66 -4.29
N HIS A 165 10.54 38.16 -4.21
CA HIS A 165 9.65 38.77 -5.23
C HIS A 165 10.04 38.71 -6.72
N HIS A 166 9.09 38.22 -7.54
CA HIS A 166 8.64 38.92 -8.74
C HIS A 166 7.12 38.85 -8.90
N THR A 167 6.47 39.94 -8.49
CA THR A 167 5.18 40.41 -9.02
C THR A 167 5.34 40.81 -10.48
N VAL A 168 4.59 40.19 -11.40
CA VAL A 168 4.11 40.84 -12.62
C VAL A 168 2.76 40.21 -12.99
N SER A 169 1.67 40.95 -12.71
CA SER A 169 0.44 40.84 -13.48
C SER A 169 0.60 41.65 -14.77
N PRO A 170 -0.09 41.27 -15.86
CA PRO A 170 -0.84 42.28 -16.57
C PRO A 170 -2.31 41.88 -16.70
N ALA A 171 -3.14 42.85 -16.32
CA ALA A 171 -4.56 42.90 -16.60
C ALA A 171 -4.81 42.89 -18.11
N LEU A 172 -5.68 41.99 -18.57
CA LEU A 172 -6.37 42.15 -19.84
C LEU A 172 -7.81 42.60 -19.56
N HIS A 173 -8.02 43.86 -19.89
CA HIS A 173 -9.26 44.59 -19.88
C HIS A 173 -10.06 44.18 -21.14
N ILE A 174 -11.23 43.56 -20.98
CA ILE A 174 -12.21 43.39 -22.07
C ILE A 174 -13.46 44.19 -21.69
N PRO A 175 -13.78 45.28 -22.42
CA PRO A 175 -15.02 46.01 -22.20
C PRO A 175 -16.16 45.47 -23.07
N GLY A 176 -17.31 45.26 -22.42
CA GLY A 176 -18.63 45.34 -23.06
C GLY A 176 -19.19 44.03 -23.61
N LEU A 177 -20.27 43.54 -23.01
CA LEU A 177 -21.59 43.46 -23.66
C LEU A 177 -22.69 43.33 -22.57
N PRO A 178 -23.91 43.86 -22.81
CA PRO A 178 -24.99 43.90 -21.83
C PRO A 178 -25.99 42.74 -22.02
N TYR A 179 -26.98 42.69 -21.12
CA TYR A 179 -28.24 41.93 -21.12
C TYR A 179 -28.38 40.76 -20.14
N SER A 180 -28.98 41.11 -19.00
CA SER A 180 -30.10 40.45 -18.30
C SER A 180 -30.69 39.18 -18.92
N ALA A 181 -30.76 38.13 -18.11
CA ALA A 181 -31.93 37.27 -18.04
C ALA A 181 -32.06 36.68 -16.64
N VAL A 182 -33.09 37.16 -15.94
CA VAL A 182 -33.64 36.60 -14.70
C VAL A 182 -34.19 35.21 -15.00
N VAL A 183 -33.67 34.17 -14.38
CA VAL A 183 -34.42 32.94 -14.13
C VAL A 183 -34.12 32.48 -12.70
N GLY A 184 -35.11 32.67 -11.84
CA GLY A 184 -35.14 32.13 -10.49
C GLY A 184 -35.23 30.61 -10.54
N GLY A 185 -34.28 29.96 -9.86
CA GLY A 185 -34.33 28.54 -9.54
C GLY A 185 -34.05 28.38 -8.06
N HIS A 186 -35.09 28.08 -7.28
CA HIS A 186 -35.00 27.68 -5.88
C HIS A 186 -34.05 26.48 -5.75
N GLN A 187 -32.83 26.71 -5.25
CA GLN A 187 -31.93 25.64 -4.85
C GLN A 187 -32.21 25.30 -3.39
N ARG A 188 -32.97 24.20 -3.21
CA ARG A 188 -33.30 23.60 -1.93
C ARG A 188 -32.02 22.95 -1.36
N LEU A 189 -31.34 23.65 -0.46
CA LEU A 189 -30.26 23.11 0.37
C LEU A 189 -30.83 21.99 1.26
N LEU A 190 -30.66 20.73 0.82
CA LEU A 190 -30.81 19.57 1.69
C LEU A 190 -29.48 19.34 2.40
N LEU A 191 -29.41 19.78 3.66
CA LEU A 191 -28.40 19.38 4.63
C LEU A 191 -28.55 17.87 4.90
N ALA A 192 -27.85 17.05 4.12
CA ALA A 192 -27.72 15.62 4.38
C ALA A 192 -26.56 15.40 5.36
N THR A 193 -26.88 15.30 6.65
CA THR A 193 -25.99 14.70 7.66
C THR A 193 -25.93 13.19 7.43
N GLY A 194 -25.03 12.75 6.55
CA GLY A 194 -24.74 11.33 6.33
C GLY A 194 -23.68 10.82 7.32
N PRO A 195 -23.80 9.57 7.83
CA PRO A 195 -22.79 8.97 8.68
C PRO A 195 -21.50 8.69 7.89
N SER A 196 -20.35 8.92 8.54
CA SER A 196 -19.02 8.67 7.97
C SER A 196 -18.86 7.23 7.45
N PRO A 197 -18.16 7.03 6.31
CA PRO A 197 -17.89 5.69 5.79
C PRO A 197 -17.01 4.89 6.77
N PRO A 198 -17.29 3.59 6.97
CA PRO A 198 -16.48 2.75 7.85
C PRO A 198 -15.09 2.53 7.24
N HIS A 199 -14.05 2.78 8.05
CA HIS A 199 -12.67 2.50 7.69
C HIS A 199 -12.46 0.99 7.39
N PRO A 200 -11.73 0.63 6.31
CA PRO A 200 -11.51 -0.77 5.91
C PRO A 200 -10.65 -1.60 6.90
N ARG A 201 -10.12 -0.97 7.95
CA ARG A 201 -9.29 -1.64 8.97
C ARG A 201 -10.08 -2.50 9.96
N LEU A 202 -11.40 -2.34 10.04
CA LEU A 202 -12.26 -3.09 10.96
C LEU A 202 -12.71 -4.46 10.42
N ALA A 203 -12.68 -4.69 9.10
CA ALA A 203 -13.07 -5.97 8.52
C ALA A 203 -12.07 -7.11 8.84
N GLN A 204 -10.78 -6.80 9.02
CA GLN A 204 -9.80 -7.79 9.47
C GLN A 204 -9.86 -8.08 10.97
N GLN A 205 -10.28 -7.12 11.81
CA GLN A 205 -10.38 -7.33 13.27
C GLN A 205 -11.63 -8.12 13.68
N ALA A 206 -12.72 -8.08 12.89
CA ALA A 206 -13.92 -8.87 13.15
C ALA A 206 -13.72 -10.39 13.00
N LEU A 207 -12.67 -10.82 12.29
CA LEU A 207 -12.32 -12.23 12.13
C LEU A 207 -11.47 -12.80 13.29
N SER A 208 -10.94 -11.95 14.19
CA SER A 208 -10.06 -12.40 15.27
C SER A 208 -10.78 -12.81 16.57
N ASN A 209 -12.09 -12.55 16.71
CA ASN A 209 -12.82 -12.72 17.98
C ASN A 209 -13.84 -13.87 18.00
N SER A 210 -13.92 -14.73 16.98
CA SER A 210 -14.82 -15.88 16.98
C SER A 210 -14.04 -17.18 17.15
N ALA A 211 -13.93 -17.65 18.39
CA ALA A 211 -13.42 -18.98 18.73
C ALA A 211 -14.44 -20.05 18.31
N GLN A 212 -14.52 -20.33 17.01
CA GLN A 212 -15.21 -21.48 16.46
C GLN A 212 -14.19 -22.45 15.85
N PRO A 213 -14.33 -23.77 16.05
CA PRO A 213 -13.40 -24.75 15.50
C PRO A 213 -13.41 -24.67 13.96
N LEU A 214 -12.22 -24.55 13.37
CA LEU A 214 -12.04 -24.45 11.92
C LEU A 214 -12.61 -25.71 11.23
N PRO A 215 -13.51 -25.58 10.25
CA PRO A 215 -13.92 -26.71 9.43
C PRO A 215 -12.75 -27.16 8.55
N THR A 216 -12.34 -28.43 8.65
CA THR A 216 -11.24 -29.05 7.89
C THR A 216 -11.60 -29.40 6.45
N SER A 217 -12.67 -28.81 5.89
CA SER A 217 -13.06 -29.05 4.50
C SER A 217 -12.19 -28.20 3.56
N PRO A 218 -11.58 -28.79 2.51
CA PRO A 218 -10.71 -28.10 1.55
C PRO A 218 -11.41 -26.96 0.76
N SER A 219 -12.72 -26.79 0.93
CA SER A 219 -13.54 -25.75 0.30
C SER A 219 -13.55 -24.39 1.02
N CYS A 220 -12.82 -24.22 2.13
CA CYS A 220 -12.81 -22.97 2.89
C CYS A 220 -11.59 -22.07 2.62
N LEU A 221 -10.90 -22.24 1.49
CA LEU A 221 -9.83 -21.31 1.13
C LEU A 221 -10.44 -19.99 0.62
N PRO A 222 -9.93 -18.82 1.06
CA PRO A 222 -10.41 -17.54 0.59
C PRO A 222 -10.16 -17.42 -0.93
N PRO A 223 -11.15 -16.95 -1.71
CA PRO A 223 -10.99 -16.76 -3.15
C PRO A 223 -9.86 -15.78 -3.47
N THR A 224 -9.21 -15.97 -4.61
CA THR A 224 -8.16 -15.07 -5.08
C THR A 224 -8.70 -13.65 -5.31
N PRO A 225 -7.89 -12.61 -5.03
CA PRO A 225 -8.25 -11.22 -5.34
C PRO A 225 -8.57 -11.03 -6.83
N LEU A 226 -9.52 -10.15 -7.14
CA LEU A 226 -9.84 -9.78 -8.52
C LEU A 226 -8.96 -8.60 -8.95
N HIS A 227 -8.13 -8.82 -9.97
CA HIS A 227 -7.26 -7.77 -10.52
C HIS A 227 -7.92 -7.12 -11.74
N GLY A 228 -8.18 -5.82 -11.67
CA GLY A 228 -9.02 -5.14 -12.66
C GLY A 228 -8.44 -4.95 -14.06
N GLY A 229 -7.19 -5.33 -14.32
CA GLY A 229 -6.54 -5.08 -15.62
C GLY A 229 -6.87 -6.08 -16.73
N THR A 230 -7.37 -7.27 -16.40
CA THR A 230 -7.55 -8.38 -17.37
C THR A 230 -8.84 -9.17 -17.18
N ALA A 231 -9.72 -8.73 -16.29
CA ALA A 231 -10.95 -9.45 -15.99
C ALA A 231 -11.99 -9.24 -17.10
N THR A 232 -12.48 -10.33 -17.70
CA THR A 232 -13.67 -10.30 -18.56
C THR A 232 -14.94 -10.36 -17.71
N GLY A 233 -16.10 -9.99 -18.27
CA GLY A 233 -17.38 -10.12 -17.58
C GLY A 233 -17.65 -11.56 -17.09
N LEU A 234 -17.16 -12.57 -17.83
CA LEU A 234 -17.22 -13.98 -17.42
C LEU A 234 -16.31 -14.30 -16.24
N ALA A 235 -15.10 -13.76 -16.21
CA ALA A 235 -14.17 -13.92 -15.09
C ALA A 235 -14.75 -13.32 -13.79
N VAL A 236 -15.40 -12.16 -13.90
CA VAL A 236 -16.11 -11.52 -12.77
C VAL A 236 -17.23 -12.41 -12.24
N ARG A 237 -18.06 -13.01 -13.11
CA ARG A 237 -19.14 -13.92 -12.69
C ARG A 237 -18.63 -15.18 -12.02
N ALA A 238 -17.53 -15.76 -12.54
CA ALA A 238 -16.90 -16.93 -11.94
C ALA A 238 -16.31 -16.61 -10.55
N TRP A 239 -15.67 -15.45 -10.42
CA TRP A 239 -15.16 -14.95 -9.14
C TRP A 239 -16.28 -14.71 -8.12
N ALA A 240 -17.37 -14.05 -8.52
CA ALA A 240 -18.52 -13.81 -7.65
C ALA A 240 -19.20 -15.10 -7.19
N ARG A 241 -19.28 -16.12 -8.07
CA ARG A 241 -19.79 -17.45 -7.69
C ARG A 241 -18.91 -18.10 -6.62
N SER A 242 -17.59 -18.09 -6.83
CA SER A 242 -16.62 -18.63 -5.88
C SER A 242 -16.71 -17.94 -4.52
N LEU A 243 -16.90 -16.62 -4.49
CA LEU A 243 -17.16 -15.88 -3.24
C LEU A 243 -18.48 -16.25 -2.58
N THR A 244 -19.56 -16.44 -3.34
CA THR A 244 -20.86 -16.83 -2.80
C THR A 244 -20.78 -18.22 -2.14
N GLU A 245 -20.07 -19.15 -2.76
CA GLU A 245 -19.80 -20.48 -2.20
C GLU A 245 -18.97 -20.39 -0.91
N TYR A 246 -17.89 -19.59 -0.92
CA TYR A 246 -17.07 -19.34 0.25
C TYR A 246 -17.86 -18.71 1.41
N PHE A 247 -18.66 -17.67 1.15
CA PHE A 247 -19.50 -17.03 2.17
C PHE A 247 -20.53 -17.98 2.76
N SER A 248 -21.10 -18.84 1.94
CA SER A 248 -22.06 -19.86 2.36
C SER A 248 -21.38 -20.93 3.24
N ALA A 249 -20.19 -21.39 2.84
CA ALA A 249 -19.39 -22.35 3.61
C ALA A 249 -18.97 -21.80 4.97
N CYS A 250 -18.54 -20.53 5.01
CA CYS A 250 -18.15 -19.84 6.24
C CYS A 250 -19.33 -19.29 7.05
N ARG A 251 -20.57 -19.44 6.58
CA ARG A 251 -21.79 -18.87 7.19
C ARG A 251 -21.66 -17.36 7.47
N MET A 252 -21.04 -16.62 6.56
CA MET A 252 -20.84 -15.18 6.70
C MET A 252 -22.19 -14.44 6.60
N PRO A 253 -22.51 -13.48 7.49
CA PRO A 253 -23.73 -12.69 7.38
C PRO A 253 -23.78 -11.89 6.08
N VAL A 254 -24.94 -11.89 5.39
CA VAL A 254 -25.13 -11.18 4.10
C VAL A 254 -24.67 -9.71 4.13
N PRO A 255 -24.89 -8.92 5.19
CA PRO A 255 -24.39 -7.53 5.25
C PRO A 255 -22.87 -7.39 5.19
N GLN A 256 -22.11 -8.44 5.46
CA GLN A 256 -20.64 -8.44 5.44
C GLN A 256 -20.05 -8.86 4.10
N TRP A 257 -20.87 -9.39 3.17
CA TRP A 257 -20.38 -9.93 1.90
C TRP A 257 -19.77 -8.84 1.01
N VAL A 258 -20.48 -7.72 0.84
CA VAL A 258 -20.01 -6.61 -0.01
C VAL A 258 -18.74 -5.95 0.55
N PRO A 259 -18.67 -5.56 1.84
CA PRO A 259 -17.43 -5.03 2.41
C PRO A 259 -16.23 -5.98 2.25
N TYR A 260 -16.45 -7.28 2.43
CA TYR A 260 -15.40 -8.28 2.27
C TYR A 260 -14.94 -8.39 0.82
N ALA A 261 -15.88 -8.54 -0.12
CA ALA A 261 -15.57 -8.66 -1.55
C ALA A 261 -14.90 -7.38 -2.10
N ALA A 262 -15.34 -6.20 -1.65
CA ALA A 262 -14.70 -4.92 -1.97
C ALA A 262 -13.23 -4.88 -1.51
N GLY A 263 -12.91 -5.50 -0.37
CA GLY A 263 -11.53 -5.63 0.12
C GLY A 263 -10.66 -6.60 -0.68
N LEU A 264 -11.26 -7.43 -1.54
CA LEU A 264 -10.56 -8.33 -2.45
C LEU A 264 -10.38 -7.76 -3.86
N LEU A 265 -10.92 -6.58 -4.14
CA LEU A 265 -10.67 -5.87 -5.39
C LEU A 265 -9.27 -5.26 -5.35
N THR A 266 -8.54 -5.38 -6.44
CA THR A 266 -7.18 -4.84 -6.56
C THR A 266 -6.96 -4.18 -7.92
N GLY A 267 -6.01 -3.24 -7.98
CA GLY A 267 -5.69 -2.51 -9.21
C GLY A 267 -6.86 -1.66 -9.70
N GLY A 268 -7.17 -1.72 -11.01
CA GLY A 268 -8.25 -0.93 -11.62
C GLY A 268 -9.64 -1.18 -11.03
N ALA A 269 -9.91 -2.39 -10.55
CA ALA A 269 -11.20 -2.77 -9.97
C ALA A 269 -11.47 -2.01 -8.65
N GLU A 270 -10.43 -1.85 -7.83
CA GLU A 270 -10.51 -1.13 -6.56
C GLU A 270 -10.74 0.36 -6.77
N VAL A 271 -10.01 0.96 -7.72
CA VAL A 271 -10.14 2.38 -8.06
C VAL A 271 -11.54 2.67 -8.61
N TRP A 272 -12.03 1.84 -9.52
CA TRP A 272 -13.39 1.96 -10.04
C TRP A 272 -14.43 1.84 -8.93
N TRP A 273 -14.33 0.82 -8.07
CA TRP A 273 -15.29 0.61 -6.99
C TRP A 273 -15.34 1.78 -6.01
N ARG A 274 -14.19 2.34 -5.63
CA ARG A 274 -14.12 3.54 -4.77
C ARG A 274 -14.81 4.75 -5.42
N GLN A 275 -14.64 4.94 -6.74
CA GLN A 275 -15.34 6.00 -7.47
C GLN A 275 -16.85 5.72 -7.50
N GLN A 276 -17.27 4.50 -7.83
CA GLN A 276 -18.68 4.13 -7.93
C GLN A 276 -19.42 4.35 -6.59
N VAL A 277 -18.80 3.99 -5.46
CA VAL A 277 -19.37 4.21 -4.12
C VAL A 277 -19.51 5.69 -3.78
N VAL A 278 -18.56 6.53 -4.21
CA VAL A 278 -18.58 7.98 -3.95
C VAL A 278 -19.64 8.69 -4.80
N TYR A 279 -19.80 8.29 -6.06
CA TYR A 279 -20.67 9.00 -7.00
C TYR A 279 -22.11 8.47 -7.07
N ASN A 280 -22.34 7.17 -6.82
CA ASN A 280 -23.64 6.51 -7.06
C ASN A 280 -24.30 5.88 -5.80
N ALA A 281 -23.94 6.29 -4.57
CA ALA A 281 -24.47 5.74 -3.32
C ALA A 281 -26.02 5.55 -3.29
N PRO A 282 -26.65 4.56 -2.60
CA PRO A 282 -26.17 3.34 -1.92
C PRO A 282 -26.68 2.03 -2.57
N ALA A 283 -27.07 2.02 -3.86
CA ALA A 283 -27.76 0.87 -4.47
C ALA A 283 -26.97 -0.46 -4.39
N ALA A 284 -25.64 -0.38 -4.28
CA ALA A 284 -24.76 -1.54 -4.18
C ALA A 284 -24.50 -2.02 -2.74
N THR A 285 -25.40 -1.74 -1.78
CA THR A 285 -25.32 -2.34 -0.43
C THR A 285 -25.74 -3.81 -0.40
N CYS A 286 -26.40 -4.32 -1.45
CA CYS A 286 -26.76 -5.73 -1.56
C CYS A 286 -25.82 -6.46 -2.52
N TRP A 287 -25.58 -7.75 -2.23
CA TRP A 287 -24.67 -8.60 -3.01
C TRP A 287 -25.04 -8.66 -4.51
N ALA A 288 -26.33 -8.76 -4.82
CA ALA A 288 -26.79 -8.85 -6.21
C ALA A 288 -26.48 -7.58 -7.02
N ALA A 289 -26.69 -6.39 -6.42
CA ALA A 289 -26.35 -5.12 -7.07
C ALA A 289 -24.83 -4.95 -7.21
N PHE A 290 -24.06 -5.31 -6.18
CA PHE A 290 -22.59 -5.32 -6.25
C PHE A 290 -22.07 -6.13 -7.45
N VAL A 291 -22.53 -7.37 -7.60
CA VAL A 291 -22.10 -8.25 -8.69
C VAL A 291 -22.60 -7.74 -10.05
N GLY A 292 -23.83 -7.22 -10.11
CA GLY A 292 -24.42 -6.67 -11.33
C GLY A 292 -23.62 -5.50 -11.89
N GLU A 293 -23.34 -4.49 -11.07
CA GLU A 293 -22.55 -3.31 -11.43
C GLU A 293 -21.13 -3.70 -11.89
N LEU A 294 -20.49 -4.63 -11.18
CA LEU A 294 -19.15 -5.08 -11.53
C LEU A 294 -19.16 -5.85 -12.87
N CYS A 295 -20.17 -6.68 -13.11
CA CYS A 295 -20.32 -7.37 -14.39
C CYS A 295 -20.57 -6.39 -15.54
N GLU A 296 -21.44 -5.41 -15.36
CA GLU A 296 -21.78 -4.41 -16.38
C GLU A 296 -20.55 -3.58 -16.76
N HIS A 297 -19.79 -3.11 -15.76
CA HIS A 297 -18.57 -2.35 -15.98
C HIS A 297 -17.54 -3.11 -16.83
N TYR A 298 -17.26 -4.37 -16.47
CA TYR A 298 -16.27 -5.19 -17.17
C TYR A 298 -16.76 -5.70 -18.53
N THR A 299 -18.07 -5.86 -18.72
CA THR A 299 -18.63 -6.23 -20.03
C THR A 299 -18.50 -5.07 -21.02
N HIS A 300 -18.79 -3.83 -20.60
CA HIS A 300 -18.62 -2.65 -21.47
C HIS A 300 -17.16 -2.30 -21.75
N HIS A 301 -16.25 -2.58 -20.82
CA HIS A 301 -14.83 -2.38 -21.06
C HIS A 301 -14.31 -3.33 -22.15
N GLU A 302 -14.82 -4.56 -22.20
CA GLU A 302 -14.50 -5.53 -23.26
C GLU A 302 -14.98 -5.02 -24.62
N GLU A 303 -16.23 -4.52 -24.73
CA GLU A 303 -16.74 -3.94 -25.97
C GLU A 303 -15.93 -2.73 -26.47
N ARG A 304 -15.44 -1.87 -25.56
CA ARG A 304 -14.59 -0.73 -25.92
C ARG A 304 -13.18 -1.15 -26.33
N ALA A 305 -12.62 -2.18 -25.70
CA ALA A 305 -11.29 -2.69 -26.05
C ALA A 305 -11.27 -3.37 -27.43
N TRP A 306 -12.41 -3.92 -27.87
CA TRP A 306 -12.56 -4.58 -29.17
C TRP A 306 -13.06 -3.67 -30.29
N GLN A 307 -13.31 -2.38 -30.07
CA GLN A 307 -13.50 -1.46 -31.19
C GLN A 307 -12.15 -1.27 -31.91
N PRO A 308 -11.95 -1.85 -33.11
CA PRO A 308 -10.73 -1.62 -33.84
C PRO A 308 -10.58 -0.12 -34.07
N ALA A 309 -9.36 0.40 -33.95
CA ALA A 309 -9.00 1.81 -34.17
C ALA A 309 -9.16 2.23 -35.66
N ALA A 310 -10.30 1.92 -36.26
CA ALA A 310 -10.59 2.02 -37.68
C ALA A 310 -11.10 3.40 -38.12
N GLN A 311 -11.11 4.42 -37.25
CA GLN A 311 -11.72 5.72 -37.59
C GLN A 311 -10.83 6.96 -37.46
N THR A 312 -9.53 6.85 -37.20
CA THR A 312 -8.64 8.03 -37.12
C THR A 312 -7.86 8.37 -38.40
N SER A 313 -8.08 7.66 -39.52
CA SER A 313 -7.29 7.87 -40.75
C SER A 313 -8.03 8.51 -41.93
N ALA A 314 -9.30 8.94 -41.79
CA ALA A 314 -10.13 9.34 -42.93
C ALA A 314 -10.44 10.84 -43.08
N THR A 315 -9.68 11.78 -42.48
CA THR A 315 -9.96 13.23 -42.66
C THR A 315 -8.71 14.09 -42.75
N ARG A 316 -7.82 13.80 -43.71
CA ARG A 316 -6.78 14.77 -44.12
C ARG A 316 -6.39 14.61 -45.60
N ALA A 317 -7.36 14.68 -46.50
CA ALA A 317 -7.09 14.70 -47.94
C ALA A 317 -8.15 15.46 -48.76
N THR A 318 -8.50 16.69 -48.37
CA THR A 318 -9.25 17.60 -49.27
C THR A 318 -9.04 19.05 -48.88
N ALA A 319 -7.86 19.59 -49.22
CA ALA A 319 -7.64 21.03 -49.31
C ALA A 319 -6.35 21.30 -50.11
N GLN A 320 -6.38 20.98 -51.41
CA GLN A 320 -5.48 21.55 -52.41
C GLN A 320 -6.08 21.30 -53.79
N ARG A 321 -6.91 22.25 -54.25
CA ARG A 321 -7.11 22.66 -55.63
C ARG A 321 -7.81 24.00 -55.64
#